data_AF-A0A9D1A8N9-F1
#
_entry.id   AF-A0A9D1A8N9-F1
#
_cell.length_a   1.000
_cell.length_b   1.000
_cell.length_c   1.000
_cell.angle_alpha   90.00
_cell.angle_beta   90.00
_cell.angle_gamma   90.00
#
_symmetry.space_group_name_H-M   'P 1'
#
loop_
_entity.id
_entity.type
_entity.pdbx_description
1 polymer ?
#
loop_
_entity_poly.entity_id
_entity_poly.type
_entity_poly.pdbx_seq_one_letter_code
_entity_poly.pdbx_strand_id
1 'polypeptide(L)'
;MVKESQTKGRTCLAASEIIHQKLVNQGGKAIVYSIQGNAYEIRDEAGKNAFSCDQLPIKPPYGYRVFDIIVELLERQGGRARKGMGRNFRLGEGNCTIDTVVGAIGYYYAGKQPGDSVFDPVFVMAAILDWAGIAHNRRGYLELTANYRASRQC
;
A
#
# COMPACT_ATOMS: atom_id res chain seq x y z
N MET A 1 27.67 -36.42 -15.02
CA MET A 1 27.58 -34.97 -15.20
C MET A 1 26.13 -34.63 -15.52
N VAL A 2 25.31 -34.38 -14.51
CA VAL A 2 23.89 -34.01 -14.69
C VAL A 2 23.72 -32.65 -14.01
N LYS A 3 23.49 -31.61 -14.82
CA LYS A 3 23.13 -30.29 -14.32
C LYS A 3 21.63 -30.32 -14.04
N GLU A 4 21.24 -30.36 -12.78
CA GLU A 4 19.87 -30.07 -12.38
C GLU A 4 19.62 -28.57 -12.54
N SER A 5 18.94 -28.20 -13.61
CA SER A 5 18.33 -26.88 -13.74
C SER A 5 17.10 -26.83 -12.85
N GLN A 6 17.25 -26.29 -11.64
CA GLN A 6 16.10 -25.96 -10.80
C GLN A 6 15.27 -24.87 -11.47
N THR A 7 14.09 -25.26 -11.94
CA THR A 7 13.07 -24.33 -12.42
C THR A 7 12.37 -23.77 -11.19
N LYS A 8 12.83 -22.62 -10.71
CA LYS A 8 12.20 -21.89 -9.60
C LYS A 8 10.80 -21.47 -10.06
N GLY A 9 9.77 -22.18 -9.61
CA GLY A 9 8.38 -21.81 -9.84
C GLY A 9 8.17 -20.36 -9.41
N ARG A 10 7.56 -19.55 -10.27
CA ARG A 10 7.26 -18.14 -9.96
C ARG A 10 6.18 -18.11 -8.89
N THR A 11 6.54 -17.82 -7.64
CA THR A 11 5.57 -17.48 -6.60
C THR A 11 5.16 -16.02 -6.79
N CYS A 12 3.86 -15.77 -6.93
CA CYS A 12 3.29 -14.43 -6.94
C CYS A 12 3.40 -13.84 -5.53
N LEU A 13 4.45 -13.04 -5.27
CA LEU A 13 4.66 -12.39 -3.98
C LEU A 13 3.52 -11.41 -3.67
N ALA A 14 3.14 -11.32 -2.39
CA ALA A 14 2.17 -10.34 -1.92
C ALA A 14 2.73 -8.91 -2.01
N ALA A 15 1.85 -7.90 -2.04
CA ALA A 15 2.28 -6.50 -2.08
C ALA A 15 3.08 -6.13 -0.82
N SER A 16 2.65 -6.63 0.33
CA SER A 16 3.36 -6.53 1.61
C SER A 16 4.79 -7.07 1.51
N GLU A 17 4.97 -8.26 0.94
CA GLU A 17 6.27 -8.91 0.80
C GLU A 17 7.20 -8.14 -0.15
N ILE A 18 6.68 -7.67 -1.29
CA ILE A 18 7.45 -6.88 -2.26
C ILE A 18 7.98 -5.61 -1.61
N ILE A 19 7.13 -4.89 -0.89
CA ILE A 19 7.51 -3.64 -0.22
C ILE A 19 8.50 -3.90 0.90
N HIS A 20 8.21 -4.88 1.76
CA HIS A 20 9.09 -5.25 2.88
C HIS A 20 10.48 -5.67 2.38
N GLN A 21 10.56 -6.58 1.40
CA GLN A 21 11.84 -7.01 0.82
C GLN A 21 12.59 -5.83 0.18
N LYS A 22 11.89 -4.98 -0.57
CA LYS A 22 12.52 -3.80 -1.19
C LYS A 22 13.10 -2.85 -0.14
N LEU A 23 12.39 -2.60 0.95
CA LEU A 23 12.85 -1.73 2.02
C LEU A 23 14.05 -2.32 2.77
N VAL A 24 13.98 -3.60 3.14
CA VAL A 24 15.08 -4.32 3.80
C VAL A 24 16.33 -4.35 2.92
N ASN A 25 16.18 -4.62 1.62
CA ASN A 25 17.29 -4.62 0.66
C ASN A 25 17.97 -3.23 0.51
N GLN A 26 17.30 -2.15 0.90
CA GLN A 26 17.87 -0.79 0.95
C GLN A 26 18.41 -0.42 2.34
N GLY A 27 18.63 -1.39 3.22
CA GLY A 27 19.11 -1.16 4.59
C GLY A 27 18.00 -0.76 5.56
N GLY A 28 16.75 -1.10 5.25
CA GLY A 28 15.60 -0.85 6.12
C GLY A 28 15.11 0.59 6.13
N LYS A 29 15.57 1.44 5.20
CA LYS A 29 15.16 2.85 5.07
C LYS A 29 15.05 3.26 3.61
N ALA A 30 14.09 4.12 3.30
CA ALA A 30 13.96 4.71 1.97
C ALA A 30 13.28 6.09 2.05
N ILE A 31 13.56 6.94 1.05
CA ILE A 31 12.79 8.14 0.79
C ILE A 31 11.80 7.85 -0.34
N VAL A 32 10.52 8.08 -0.08
CA VAL A 32 9.44 7.98 -1.09
C VAL A 32 8.83 9.35 -1.34
N TYR A 33 8.28 9.56 -2.53
CA TYR A 33 7.82 10.88 -2.96
C TYR A 33 6.32 10.89 -3.26
N SER A 34 5.63 11.93 -2.81
CA SER A 34 4.28 12.23 -3.29
C SER A 34 4.28 12.72 -4.73
N ILE A 35 3.11 12.80 -5.35
CA ILE A 35 2.91 13.43 -6.69
C ILE A 35 3.43 14.88 -6.73
N GLN A 36 3.37 15.59 -5.61
CA GLN A 36 3.81 16.98 -5.49
C GLN A 36 5.31 17.11 -5.20
N GLY A 37 6.05 15.99 -5.12
CA GLY A 37 7.48 15.98 -4.83
C GLY A 37 7.84 16.03 -3.35
N ASN A 38 6.86 16.08 -2.43
CA ASN A 38 7.12 15.99 -0.99
C ASN A 38 7.76 14.63 -0.65
N ALA A 39 8.88 14.66 0.07
CA ALA A 39 9.64 13.51 0.50
C ALA A 39 9.13 12.97 1.84
N TYR A 40 9.04 11.65 1.96
CA TYR A 40 8.72 10.94 3.19
C TYR A 40 9.75 9.85 3.44
N GLU A 41 10.41 9.90 4.59
CA GLU A 41 11.26 8.80 5.04
C GLU A 41 10.39 7.69 5.62
N ILE A 42 10.58 6.48 5.10
CA ILE A 42 9.98 5.25 5.63
C ILE A 42 11.08 4.38 6.22
N ARG A 43 10.77 3.72 7.33
CA ARG A 43 11.72 2.85 8.05
C ARG A 43 11.07 1.51 8.34
N ASP A 44 11.79 0.43 8.14
CA ASP A 44 11.38 -0.88 8.58
C ASP A 44 11.44 -0.96 10.11
N GLU A 45 10.39 -1.47 10.73
CA GLU A 45 10.36 -1.78 12.14
C GLU A 45 10.79 -3.23 12.34
N ALA A 46 12.11 -3.44 12.36
CA ALA A 46 12.73 -4.77 12.41
C ALA A 46 12.06 -5.69 13.45
N GLY A 47 11.63 -6.87 12.99
CA GLY A 47 10.97 -7.89 13.82
C GLY A 47 9.47 -7.65 14.09
N LYS A 48 8.88 -6.53 13.63
CA LYS A 48 7.45 -6.22 13.85
C LYS A 48 6.56 -6.40 12.63
N ASN A 49 7.13 -6.78 11.47
CA ASN A 49 6.43 -6.84 10.18
C ASN A 49 5.63 -5.54 9.88
N ALA A 50 6.24 -4.41 10.18
CA ALA A 50 5.64 -3.09 10.13
C ALA A 50 6.65 -2.05 9.65
N PHE A 51 6.15 -0.87 9.28
CA PHE A 51 6.98 0.26 8.90
C PHE A 51 6.51 1.52 9.63
N SER A 52 7.43 2.47 9.80
CA SER A 52 7.16 3.78 10.37
C SER A 52 7.50 4.90 9.40
N CYS A 53 6.81 6.03 9.57
CA CYS A 53 7.05 7.29 8.89
C CYS A 53 6.62 8.40 9.84
N ASP A 54 7.41 9.46 9.97
CA ASP A 54 7.13 10.55 10.94
C ASP A 54 5.80 11.27 10.63
N GLN A 55 5.33 11.19 9.38
CA GLN A 55 4.03 11.73 8.95
C GLN A 55 2.85 10.79 9.21
N LEU A 56 3.11 9.59 9.72
CA LEU A 56 2.11 8.61 10.17
C LEU A 56 2.26 8.40 11.69
N PRO A 57 1.89 9.38 12.54
CA PRO A 57 2.11 9.34 13.99
C PRO A 57 1.09 8.43 14.71
N ILE A 58 0.88 7.21 14.21
CA ILE A 58 -0.04 6.23 14.78
C ILE A 58 0.74 5.18 15.56
N LYS A 59 0.18 4.76 16.70
CA LYS A 59 0.69 3.65 17.52
C LYS A 59 -0.38 2.57 17.67
N PRO A 60 -0.08 1.29 17.40
CA PRO A 60 1.18 0.79 16.82
C PRO A 60 1.39 1.26 15.36
N PRO A 61 2.62 1.16 14.81
CA PRO A 61 2.90 1.47 13.40
C PRO A 61 2.08 0.60 12.43
N TYR A 62 2.03 1.00 11.16
CA TYR A 62 1.33 0.22 10.14
C TYR A 62 2.09 -1.07 9.81
N GLY A 63 1.39 -2.19 9.86
CA GLY A 63 1.85 -3.46 9.31
C GLY A 63 1.82 -3.43 7.78
N TYR A 64 2.73 -4.15 7.13
CA TYR A 64 2.79 -4.21 5.66
C TYR A 64 1.51 -4.76 5.01
N ARG A 65 0.69 -5.51 5.77
CA ARG A 65 -0.63 -6.00 5.32
C ARG A 65 -1.57 -4.90 4.82
N VAL A 66 -1.38 -3.64 5.23
CA VAL A 66 -2.14 -2.51 4.69
C VAL A 66 -2.03 -2.44 3.16
N PHE A 67 -0.87 -2.79 2.58
CA PHE A 67 -0.66 -2.76 1.13
C PHE A 67 -1.41 -3.87 0.40
N ASP A 68 -1.55 -5.05 1.01
CA ASP A 68 -2.34 -6.15 0.44
C ASP A 68 -3.81 -5.75 0.34
N ILE A 69 -4.35 -5.09 1.38
CA ILE A 69 -5.73 -4.56 1.39
C ILE A 69 -5.93 -3.55 0.27
N ILE A 70 -4.98 -2.64 0.07
CA ILE A 70 -5.06 -1.64 -1.01
C ILE A 70 -5.01 -2.33 -2.37
N VAL A 71 -4.12 -3.30 -2.57
CA VAL A 71 -4.03 -4.01 -3.85
C VAL A 71 -5.27 -4.84 -4.12
N GLU A 72 -5.81 -5.58 -3.14
CA GLU A 72 -7.08 -6.30 -3.30
C GLU A 72 -8.23 -5.35 -3.67
N LEU A 73 -8.31 -4.16 -3.05
CA LEU A 73 -9.29 -3.16 -3.42
C LEU A 73 -9.14 -2.74 -4.89
N LEU A 74 -7.90 -2.44 -5.31
CA LEU A 74 -7.62 -2.05 -6.69
C LEU A 74 -8.06 -3.16 -7.64
N GLU A 75 -7.66 -4.41 -7.40
CA GLU A 75 -8.01 -5.57 -8.23
C GLU A 75 -9.53 -5.75 -8.37
N ARG A 76 -10.26 -5.69 -7.25
CA ARG A 76 -11.73 -5.78 -7.24
C ARG A 76 -12.40 -4.67 -8.07
N GLN A 77 -11.73 -3.55 -8.32
CA GLN A 77 -12.22 -2.42 -9.11
C GLN A 77 -11.58 -2.32 -10.50
N GLY A 78 -11.09 -3.42 -11.06
CA GLY A 78 -10.46 -3.41 -12.40
C GLY A 78 -9.05 -2.80 -12.41
N GLY A 79 -8.43 -2.78 -11.23
CA GLY A 79 -7.08 -2.31 -10.96
C GLY A 79 -6.95 -0.80 -10.76
N ARG A 80 -8.04 -0.09 -10.42
CA ARG A 80 -8.04 1.34 -10.10
C ARG A 80 -9.05 1.66 -9.00
N ALA A 81 -8.68 2.52 -8.05
CA ALA A 81 -9.59 3.00 -7.00
C ALA A 81 -9.32 4.46 -6.64
N ARG A 82 -10.37 5.18 -6.23
CA ARG A 82 -10.27 6.56 -5.72
C ARG A 82 -9.52 6.56 -4.38
N LYS A 83 -8.70 7.59 -4.13
CA LYS A 83 -7.92 7.69 -2.88
C LYS A 83 -8.81 7.82 -1.64
N GLY A 84 -9.86 8.64 -1.73
CA GLY A 84 -10.71 8.98 -0.60
C GLY A 84 -10.22 10.20 0.18
N MET A 85 -11.07 10.74 1.06
CA MET A 85 -10.85 11.99 1.81
C MET A 85 -11.26 11.84 3.28
N GLY A 86 -10.58 10.97 4.02
CA GLY A 86 -10.94 10.64 5.41
C GLY A 86 -10.79 11.80 6.40
N ARG A 87 -10.03 12.85 6.03
CA ARG A 87 -9.96 14.10 6.80
C ARG A 87 -11.25 14.93 6.75
N ASN A 88 -12.05 14.76 5.69
CA ASN A 88 -13.22 15.60 5.41
C ASN A 88 -14.56 14.88 5.58
N PHE A 89 -14.56 13.54 5.51
CA PHE A 89 -15.76 12.73 5.59
C PHE A 89 -15.56 11.57 6.57
N ARG A 90 -16.63 11.19 7.27
CA ARG A 90 -16.67 9.95 8.05
C ARG A 90 -16.68 8.73 7.12
N LEU A 91 -16.27 7.58 7.67
CA LEU A 91 -16.26 6.33 6.92
C LEU A 91 -17.66 6.01 6.40
N GLY A 92 -17.76 5.67 5.12
CA GLY A 92 -19.03 5.36 4.46
C GLY A 92 -19.78 6.57 3.89
N GLU A 93 -19.28 7.79 4.10
CA GLU A 93 -19.92 9.03 3.65
C GLU A 93 -19.11 9.75 2.57
N GLY A 94 -19.79 10.49 1.68
CA GLY A 94 -19.19 11.39 0.70
C GLY A 94 -18.01 10.77 -0.07
N ASN A 95 -16.82 11.36 0.08
CA ASN A 95 -15.60 10.87 -0.55
C ASN A 95 -14.76 9.94 0.35
N CYS A 96 -15.33 9.33 1.39
CA CYS A 96 -14.68 8.33 2.24
C CYS A 96 -15.50 7.03 2.35
N THR A 97 -16.14 6.63 1.24
CA THR A 97 -16.82 5.34 1.12
C THR A 97 -15.82 4.17 1.11
N ILE A 98 -16.28 2.97 1.47
CA ILE A 98 -15.42 1.76 1.65
C ILE A 98 -14.71 1.34 0.35
N ASP A 99 -15.23 1.72 -0.82
CA ASP A 99 -14.60 1.53 -2.12
C ASP A 99 -13.47 2.53 -2.42
N THR A 100 -13.17 3.47 -1.53
CA THR A 100 -11.98 4.32 -1.62
C THR A 100 -10.79 3.72 -0.85
N VAL A 101 -9.56 4.08 -1.21
CA VAL A 101 -8.36 3.58 -0.53
C VAL A 101 -8.39 3.88 0.98
N VAL A 102 -8.69 5.13 1.36
CA VAL A 102 -8.81 5.52 2.77
C VAL A 102 -9.95 4.77 3.45
N GLY A 103 -11.11 4.65 2.80
CA GLY A 103 -12.25 3.92 3.36
C GLY A 103 -11.96 2.43 3.58
N ALA A 104 -11.31 1.78 2.62
CA ALA A 104 -10.89 0.38 2.74
C ALA A 104 -9.86 0.18 3.85
N ILE A 105 -8.88 1.07 4.01
CA ILE A 105 -7.95 1.02 5.14
C ILE A 105 -8.71 1.21 6.46
N GLY A 106 -9.59 2.20 6.55
CA GLY A 106 -10.41 2.43 7.75
C GLY A 106 -11.21 1.19 8.16
N TYR A 107 -11.91 0.59 7.19
CA TYR A 107 -12.79 -0.55 7.45
C TYR A 107 -12.02 -1.87 7.64
N TYR A 108 -11.21 -2.28 6.66
CA TYR A 108 -10.59 -3.61 6.66
C TYR A 108 -9.28 -3.71 7.45
N TYR A 109 -8.55 -2.60 7.60
CA TYR A 109 -7.30 -2.58 8.37
C TYR A 109 -7.52 -2.11 9.80
N ALA A 110 -8.20 -0.97 9.98
CA ALA A 110 -8.39 -0.35 11.30
C ALA A 110 -9.66 -0.83 12.05
N GLY A 111 -10.52 -1.64 11.43
CA GLY A 111 -11.73 -2.20 12.05
C GLY A 111 -12.80 -1.16 12.37
N LYS A 112 -12.76 0.02 11.71
CA LYS A 112 -13.72 1.11 11.92
C LYS A 112 -15.06 0.79 11.28
N GLN A 113 -16.11 1.36 11.85
CA GLN A 113 -17.49 1.20 11.37
C GLN A 113 -17.94 2.43 10.56
N PRO A 114 -18.91 2.30 9.66
CA PRO A 114 -19.52 3.45 9.00
C PRO A 114 -19.99 4.51 10.01
N GLY A 115 -19.70 5.78 9.73
CA GLY A 115 -19.92 6.90 10.65
C GLY A 115 -18.73 7.24 11.54
N ASP A 116 -17.72 6.37 11.65
CA ASP A 116 -16.50 6.68 12.40
C ASP A 116 -15.59 7.67 11.65
N SER A 117 -14.87 8.49 12.42
CA SER A 117 -13.71 9.21 11.89
C SER A 117 -12.55 8.24 11.64
N VAL A 118 -11.86 8.41 10.52
CA VAL A 118 -10.70 7.60 10.13
C VAL A 118 -9.46 8.48 9.97
N PHE A 119 -8.29 7.90 10.24
CA PHE A 119 -7.03 8.54 9.87
C PHE A 119 -6.85 8.43 8.35
N ASP A 120 -6.28 9.48 7.73
CA ASP A 120 -6.01 9.51 6.30
C ASP A 120 -4.50 9.34 6.02
N PRO A 121 -4.03 8.10 5.77
CA PRO A 121 -2.63 7.80 5.51
C PRO A 121 -2.28 7.85 4.01
N VAL A 122 -3.23 8.20 3.13
CA VAL A 122 -3.15 7.84 1.71
C VAL A 122 -1.94 8.44 0.99
N PHE A 123 -1.46 9.60 1.46
CA PHE A 123 -0.33 10.29 0.86
C PHE A 123 0.98 9.50 0.98
N VAL A 124 1.23 8.84 2.12
CA VAL A 124 2.39 7.95 2.28
C VAL A 124 2.13 6.61 1.60
N MET A 125 0.95 6.01 1.79
CA MET A 125 0.62 4.70 1.21
C MET A 125 0.74 4.70 -0.32
N ALA A 126 0.24 5.77 -0.96
CA ALA A 126 0.34 5.95 -2.40
C ALA A 126 1.79 6.15 -2.87
N ALA A 127 2.60 6.89 -2.11
CA ALA A 127 4.01 7.10 -2.42
C ALA A 127 4.81 5.79 -2.35
N ILE A 128 4.54 4.94 -1.35
CA ILE A 128 5.19 3.64 -1.19
C ILE A 128 4.82 2.69 -2.33
N LEU A 129 3.54 2.60 -2.70
CA LEU A 129 3.09 1.73 -3.79
C LEU A 129 3.71 2.11 -5.15
N ASP A 130 3.89 3.40 -5.40
CA ASP A 130 4.53 3.91 -6.62
C ASP A 130 6.04 3.69 -6.61
N TRP A 131 6.69 3.99 -5.49
CA TRP A 131 8.11 3.66 -5.28
C TRP A 131 8.37 2.17 -5.45
N ALA A 132 7.47 1.29 -5.00
CA ALA A 132 7.58 -0.16 -5.17
C ALA A 132 7.28 -0.65 -6.61
N GLY A 133 6.73 0.20 -7.48
CA GLY A 133 6.33 -0.17 -8.84
C GLY A 133 5.02 -0.96 -8.91
N ILE A 134 4.23 -0.97 -7.83
CA ILE A 134 2.97 -1.73 -7.71
C ILE A 134 1.80 -0.95 -8.30
N ALA A 135 1.68 0.35 -7.96
CA ALA A 135 0.61 1.21 -8.45
C ALA A 135 1.09 2.63 -8.71
N HIS A 136 0.61 3.22 -9.80
CA HIS A 136 0.83 4.62 -10.12
C HIS A 136 0.11 5.54 -9.14
N ASN A 137 0.85 6.48 -8.54
CA ASN A 137 0.30 7.53 -7.70
C ASN A 137 -0.28 8.64 -8.58
N ARG A 138 -1.59 8.62 -8.84
CA ARG A 138 -2.28 9.62 -9.68
C ARG A 138 -3.09 10.62 -8.86
N ARG A 139 -3.43 11.76 -9.47
CA ARG A 139 -4.25 12.79 -8.81
C ARG A 139 -5.66 12.24 -8.59
N GLY A 140 -6.02 12.01 -7.32
CA GLY A 140 -7.34 11.51 -6.90
C GLY A 140 -7.51 9.98 -6.92
N TYR A 141 -6.60 9.20 -7.49
CA TYR A 141 -6.74 7.74 -7.58
C TYR A 141 -5.38 7.01 -7.56
N LEU A 142 -5.43 5.70 -7.32
CA LEU A 142 -4.35 4.75 -7.53
C LEU A 142 -4.71 3.81 -8.67
N GLU A 143 -3.71 3.34 -9.41
CA GLU A 143 -3.88 2.43 -10.54
C GLU A 143 -2.73 1.43 -10.58
N LEU A 144 -3.03 0.13 -10.58
CA LEU A 144 -2.01 -0.92 -10.66
C LEU A 144 -1.20 -0.80 -11.95
N THR A 145 0.12 -0.95 -11.84
CA THR A 145 1.01 -0.92 -13.01
C THR A 145 0.82 -2.15 -13.89
N ALA A 146 1.06 -2.02 -15.19
CA ALA A 146 1.00 -3.15 -16.13
C ALA A 146 1.97 -4.27 -15.74
N ASN A 147 3.18 -3.91 -15.29
CA ASN A 147 4.19 -4.87 -14.84
C ASN A 147 3.72 -5.67 -13.62
N TYR A 148 3.13 -4.99 -12.62
CA TYR A 148 2.60 -5.66 -11.45
C TYR A 148 1.47 -6.63 -11.82
N ARG A 149 0.51 -6.19 -12.65
CA ARG A 149 -0.60 -7.03 -13.15
C ARG A 149 -0.11 -8.24 -13.95
N ALA A 150 0.94 -8.09 -14.76
CA ALA A 150 1.55 -9.18 -15.51
C ALA A 150 2.26 -10.19 -14.59
N SER A 151 2.92 -9.71 -13.52
CA SER A 151 3.61 -10.55 -12.55
C SER A 151 2.67 -11.33 -11.63
N ARG A 152 1.40 -10.92 -11.52
CA ARG A 152 0.33 -11.55 -10.73
C ARG A 152 -0.36 -12.71 -11.47
N GLN A 153 -0.11 -12.90 -12.77
CA GLN A 153 -0.58 -14.06 -13.53
C GLN A 153 0.36 -15.24 -13.30
N CYS A 154 0.28 -15.78 -12.09
CA CYS A 154 0.56 -17.18 -11.80
C CYS A 154 -0.77 -17.92 -11.95
#